data_AF-A0A2D8KLA8-F1
#
_entry.id   AF-A0A2D8KLA8-F1
#
_cell.length_a   1.000
_cell.length_b   1.000
_cell.length_c   1.000
_cell.angle_alpha   90.00
_cell.angle_beta   90.00
_cell.angle_gamma   90.00
#
_symmetry.space_group_name_H-M   'P 1'
#
loop_
_entity.id
_entity.type
_entity.pdbx_description
1 polymer ?
#
loop_
_entity_poly.entity_id
_entity_poly.type
_entity_poly.pdbx_seq_one_letter_code
_entity_poly.pdbx_strand_id
1 'polypeptide(L)'
;MEINLSTVKVQNFDKTITTIPTYRLVSDSFVNWRGMNESGGRRIKRSILIKVSSIKFLEDNKLSELKNIERISNYINDRKKEIEKENKTKNVNKSLLLNGRNITNIGLFRRYALAYLNSHPEVNKDLTLMVRQLAPTAQGVPIEIYAFASDKKWENYEQIMSDIFDHLLASISYFDLECFEYSYPRS
;
A
#
# COMPACT_ATOMS: atom_id res chain seq x y z
N MET A 1 41.48 -14.11 12.42
CA MET A 1 40.24 -14.65 13.00
C MET A 1 40.55 -15.01 14.44
N GLU A 2 40.01 -14.27 15.40
CA GLU A 2 40.05 -14.68 16.82
C GLU A 2 38.64 -15.11 17.22
N ILE A 3 38.47 -16.41 17.46
CA ILE A 3 37.27 -16.96 18.06
C ILE A 3 37.60 -17.12 19.55
N ASN A 4 37.16 -16.16 20.36
CA ASN A 4 37.14 -16.34 21.80
C ASN A 4 35.79 -17.00 22.14
N LEU A 5 35.79 -18.19 22.75
CA LEU A 5 34.64 -19.10 22.85
C LEU A 5 33.36 -18.52 23.52
N SER A 6 33.46 -17.34 24.13
CA SER A 6 32.41 -16.70 24.91
C SER A 6 31.68 -15.55 24.21
N THR A 7 32.23 -14.98 23.13
CA THR A 7 31.65 -13.78 22.49
C THR A 7 31.83 -13.76 20.97
N VAL A 8 30.83 -13.21 20.27
CA VAL A 8 30.86 -12.97 18.83
C VAL A 8 30.78 -11.47 18.56
N LYS A 9 31.67 -10.96 17.70
CA LYS A 9 31.62 -9.57 17.25
C LYS A 9 30.76 -9.46 15.99
N VAL A 10 29.76 -8.61 16.03
CA VAL A 10 28.87 -8.29 14.90
C VAL A 10 29.12 -6.84 14.50
N GLN A 11 29.37 -6.60 13.23
CA GLN A 11 29.40 -5.24 12.67
C GLN A 11 28.00 -4.85 12.23
N ASN A 12 27.48 -3.77 12.81
CA ASN A 12 26.18 -3.19 12.47
C ASN A 12 26.25 -2.39 11.16
N PHE A 13 25.07 -2.06 10.61
CA PHE A 13 24.96 -1.25 9.39
C PHE A 13 25.55 0.16 9.54
N ASP A 14 25.51 0.72 10.75
CA ASP A 14 26.14 2.00 11.12
C ASP A 14 27.66 1.88 11.36
N LYS A 15 28.26 0.75 10.98
CA LYS A 15 29.68 0.40 11.14
C LYS A 15 30.16 0.21 12.57
N THR A 16 29.28 0.32 13.58
CA THR A 16 29.64 0.00 14.97
C THR A 16 29.87 -1.50 15.16
N ILE A 17 30.74 -1.88 16.09
CA ILE A 17 31.02 -3.29 16.42
C ILE A 17 30.37 -3.59 17.76
N THR A 18 29.37 -4.47 17.75
CA THR A 18 28.72 -4.97 18.97
C THR A 18 29.27 -6.34 19.32
N THR A 19 29.61 -6.54 20.59
CA THR A 19 30.07 -7.85 21.09
C THR A 19 28.89 -8.54 21.78
N ILE A 20 28.46 -9.66 21.23
CA ILE A 20 27.31 -10.44 21.70
C ILE A 20 27.81 -11.72 22.37
N PRO A 21 27.45 -11.99 23.64
CA PRO A 21 27.74 -13.27 24.28
C PRO A 21 27.08 -14.44 23.54
N THR A 22 27.77 -15.57 23.43
CA THR A 22 27.30 -16.72 22.64
C THR A 22 25.96 -17.30 23.12
N TYR A 23 25.64 -17.24 24.41
CA TYR A 23 24.37 -17.74 24.94
C TYR A 23 23.14 -16.97 24.41
N ARG A 24 23.28 -15.67 24.10
CA ARG A 24 22.19 -14.85 23.51
C ARG A 24 21.84 -15.28 22.10
N LEU A 25 22.75 -15.95 21.39
CA LEU A 25 22.51 -16.45 20.04
C LEU A 25 21.52 -17.61 20.00
N VAL A 26 21.34 -18.32 21.12
CA VAL A 26 20.44 -19.49 21.21
C VAL A 26 19.08 -19.09 21.79
N SER A 27 19.01 -17.99 22.54
CA SER A 27 17.79 -17.56 23.23
C SER A 27 16.92 -16.59 22.43
N ASP A 28 17.52 -15.74 21.58
CA ASP A 28 16.83 -14.60 20.97
C ASP A 28 16.50 -14.88 19.49
N SER A 29 15.38 -14.34 18.99
CA SER A 29 15.03 -14.42 17.57
C SER A 29 15.81 -13.38 16.76
N PHE A 30 16.61 -13.81 15.78
CA PHE A 30 17.38 -12.92 14.91
C PHE A 30 16.72 -12.72 13.55
N VAL A 31 16.79 -11.50 13.02
CA VAL A 31 16.35 -11.20 11.64
C VAL A 31 17.48 -11.56 10.68
N ASN A 32 17.36 -12.71 10.00
CA ASN A 32 18.32 -13.13 8.98
C ASN A 32 18.03 -12.46 7.64
N TRP A 33 18.78 -11.41 7.32
CA TRP A 33 18.66 -10.67 6.05
C TRP A 33 19.14 -11.47 4.83
N ARG A 34 19.83 -12.61 5.01
CA ARG A 34 20.27 -13.49 3.93
C ARG A 34 19.08 -14.00 3.11
N GLY A 35 17.96 -14.34 3.77
CA GLY A 35 16.73 -14.75 3.10
C GLY A 35 16.11 -13.68 2.21
N MET A 36 16.27 -12.39 2.55
CA MET A 36 15.88 -11.28 1.66
C MET A 36 16.82 -11.19 0.46
N ASN A 37 18.13 -11.36 0.67
CA ASN A 37 19.11 -11.35 -0.41
C ASN A 37 18.93 -12.55 -1.38
N GLU A 38 18.47 -13.69 -0.88
CA GLU A 38 18.22 -14.91 -1.66
C GLU A 38 16.82 -14.94 -2.32
N SER A 39 15.84 -14.19 -1.81
CA SER A 39 14.49 -14.09 -2.41
C SER A 39 14.48 -13.32 -3.74
N GLY A 40 13.46 -13.46 -4.58
CA GLY A 40 13.38 -12.77 -5.88
C GLY A 40 13.24 -11.24 -5.85
N GLY A 41 13.15 -10.60 -4.67
CA GLY A 41 13.02 -9.15 -4.55
C GLY A 41 12.99 -8.67 -3.08
N ARG A 42 13.01 -7.36 -2.86
CA ARG A 42 12.96 -6.78 -1.50
C ARG A 42 11.57 -6.24 -1.19
N ARG A 43 11.01 -6.64 -0.04
CA ARG A 43 9.60 -6.35 0.31
C ARG A 43 9.36 -4.88 0.66
N ILE A 44 8.42 -4.27 -0.06
CA ILE A 44 7.77 -3.00 0.29
C ILE A 44 6.51 -3.32 1.09
N LYS A 45 6.42 -2.81 2.33
CA LYS A 45 5.25 -2.93 3.20
C LYS A 45 5.06 -1.62 3.97
N ARG A 46 4.30 -0.70 3.39
CA ARG A 46 4.01 0.64 3.95
C ARG A 46 2.56 1.00 3.65
N SER A 47 1.97 1.87 4.48
CA SER A 47 0.56 2.25 4.36
C SER A 47 0.41 3.75 4.11
N ILE A 48 -0.58 4.11 3.31
CA ILE A 48 -1.09 5.48 3.23
C ILE A 48 -2.32 5.59 4.13
N LEU A 49 -2.32 6.55 5.05
CA LEU A 49 -3.42 6.76 5.99
C LEU A 49 -4.46 7.69 5.37
N ILE A 50 -5.68 7.19 5.19
CA ILE A 50 -6.79 7.94 4.60
C ILE A 50 -7.70 8.49 5.70
N LYS A 51 -8.02 9.78 5.64
CA LYS A 51 -8.96 10.41 6.57
C LYS A 51 -10.37 9.85 6.35
N VAL A 52 -10.96 9.28 7.40
CA VAL A 52 -12.27 8.58 7.33
C VAL A 52 -13.37 9.48 6.74
N SER A 53 -13.39 10.76 7.10
CA SER A 53 -14.42 11.70 6.64
C SER A 53 -14.34 12.03 5.14
N SER A 54 -13.24 11.71 4.46
CA SER A 54 -13.13 11.84 3.00
C SER A 54 -13.71 10.65 2.23
N ILE A 55 -14.07 9.55 2.93
CA ILE A 55 -14.59 8.34 2.30
C ILE A 55 -16.07 8.52 1.98
N LYS A 56 -16.43 8.36 0.70
CA LYS A 56 -17.80 8.53 0.22
C LYS A 56 -18.15 7.58 -0.95
N PHE A 57 -19.44 7.43 -1.20
CA PHE A 57 -19.93 6.88 -2.47
C PHE A 57 -19.61 7.86 -3.60
N LEU A 58 -19.24 7.33 -4.76
CA LEU A 58 -19.01 8.13 -5.95
C LEU A 58 -20.33 8.33 -6.70
N GLU A 59 -20.59 9.58 -7.06
CA GLU A 59 -21.65 9.97 -7.98
C GLU A 59 -21.25 9.74 -9.44
N ASP A 60 -22.24 9.70 -10.33
CA ASP A 60 -22.03 9.41 -11.76
C ASP A 60 -21.19 10.46 -12.48
N ASN A 61 -21.27 11.73 -12.07
CA ASN A 61 -20.43 12.82 -12.56
C ASN A 61 -18.94 12.55 -12.28
N LYS A 62 -18.59 12.25 -11.01
CA LYS A 62 -17.21 11.98 -10.59
C LYS A 62 -16.70 10.68 -11.17
N LEU A 63 -17.54 9.65 -11.28
CA LEU A 63 -17.17 8.42 -11.99
C LEU A 63 -16.82 8.69 -13.45
N SER A 64 -17.54 9.60 -14.12
CA SER A 64 -17.28 9.96 -15.51
C SER A 64 -15.96 10.72 -15.66
N GLU A 65 -15.61 11.59 -14.71
CA GLU A 65 -14.28 12.23 -14.64
C GLU A 65 -13.17 11.19 -14.44
N LEU A 66 -13.33 10.28 -13.47
CA LEU A 66 -12.34 9.26 -13.14
C LEU A 66 -12.13 8.21 -14.25
N LYS A 67 -13.08 8.06 -15.17
CA LYS A 67 -12.91 7.23 -16.39
C LYS A 67 -11.82 7.75 -17.32
N ASN A 68 -11.46 9.02 -17.24
CA ASN A 68 -10.34 9.58 -18.01
C ASN A 68 -8.98 9.05 -17.53
N ILE A 69 -8.94 8.41 -16.34
CA ILE A 69 -7.74 7.73 -15.88
C ILE A 69 -7.63 6.37 -16.59
N GLU A 70 -6.74 6.32 -17.58
CA GLU A 70 -6.54 5.16 -18.48
C GLU A 70 -6.45 3.82 -17.73
N ARG A 71 -5.65 3.78 -16.65
CA ARG A 71 -5.38 2.55 -15.87
C ARG A 71 -6.61 1.91 -15.24
N ILE A 72 -7.69 2.66 -15.02
CA ILE A 72 -8.91 2.18 -14.35
C ILE A 72 -10.18 2.34 -15.19
N SER A 73 -10.09 2.91 -16.39
CA SER A 73 -11.26 3.18 -17.24
C SER A 73 -12.08 1.93 -17.52
N ASN A 74 -11.40 0.85 -17.93
CA ASN A 74 -12.04 -0.46 -18.19
C ASN A 74 -12.69 -1.02 -16.92
N TYR A 75 -11.98 -0.97 -15.79
CA TYR A 75 -12.50 -1.43 -14.50
C TYR A 75 -13.77 -0.68 -14.10
N ILE A 76 -13.80 0.65 -14.24
CA ILE A 76 -14.98 1.45 -13.91
C ILE A 76 -16.16 1.04 -14.80
N ASN A 77 -15.93 0.86 -16.10
CA ASN A 77 -16.99 0.48 -17.04
C ASN A 77 -17.60 -0.89 -16.70
N ASP A 78 -16.77 -1.89 -16.46
CA ASP A 78 -17.22 -3.24 -16.14
C ASP A 78 -17.93 -3.27 -14.78
N ARG A 79 -17.35 -2.60 -13.78
CA ARG A 79 -17.89 -2.53 -12.43
C ARG A 79 -19.24 -1.80 -12.40
N LYS A 80 -19.38 -0.73 -13.18
CA LYS A 80 -20.65 0.03 -13.28
C LYS A 80 -21.75 -0.85 -13.87
N LYS A 81 -21.48 -1.56 -14.97
CA LYS A 81 -22.44 -2.49 -15.59
C LYS A 81 -22.90 -3.59 -14.62
N GLU A 82 -21.97 -4.18 -13.86
CA GLU A 82 -22.30 -5.20 -12.85
C GLU A 82 -23.24 -4.64 -11.77
N ILE A 83 -22.91 -3.46 -11.24
CA ILE A 83 -23.67 -2.80 -10.18
C ILE A 83 -25.07 -2.39 -10.67
N GLU A 84 -25.18 -1.83 -11.87
CA GLU A 84 -26.46 -1.44 -12.48
C GLU A 84 -27.37 -2.66 -12.70
N LYS A 85 -26.80 -3.77 -13.21
CA LYS A 85 -27.54 -5.02 -13.39
C LYS A 85 -28.11 -5.52 -12.07
N GLU A 86 -27.29 -5.58 -11.02
CA GLU A 86 -27.73 -6.07 -9.72
C GLU A 86 -28.78 -5.16 -9.07
N ASN A 87 -28.56 -3.85 -9.10
CA ASN A 87 -29.50 -2.87 -8.56
C ASN A 87 -30.86 -2.95 -9.28
N LYS A 88 -30.85 -3.16 -10.61
CA LYS A 88 -32.07 -3.35 -11.42
C LYS A 88 -32.78 -4.65 -11.06
N THR A 89 -32.06 -5.77 -10.94
CA THR A 89 -32.64 -7.06 -10.53
C THR A 89 -33.31 -6.99 -9.16
N LYS A 90 -32.75 -6.19 -8.24
CA LYS A 90 -33.29 -6.01 -6.89
C LYS A 90 -34.31 -4.87 -6.77
N ASN A 91 -34.68 -4.20 -7.87
CA ASN A 91 -35.57 -3.03 -7.88
C ASN A 91 -35.17 -1.96 -6.83
N VAL A 92 -33.88 -1.68 -6.70
CA VAL A 92 -33.36 -0.75 -5.69
C VAL A 92 -33.84 0.67 -5.99
N ASN A 93 -34.41 1.33 -5.00
CA ASN A 93 -34.64 2.77 -5.05
C ASN A 93 -33.31 3.54 -4.88
N LYS A 94 -32.83 4.17 -5.96
CA LYS A 94 -31.57 4.93 -6.02
C LYS A 94 -31.68 6.41 -5.62
N SER A 95 -32.81 6.87 -5.08
CA SER A 95 -32.94 8.25 -4.55
C SER A 95 -31.90 8.57 -3.46
N LEU A 96 -31.40 7.55 -2.75
CA LEU A 96 -30.27 7.68 -1.83
C LEU A 96 -29.14 6.75 -2.28
N LEU A 97 -27.90 7.27 -2.37
CA LEU A 97 -26.72 6.48 -2.68
C LEU A 97 -26.45 5.37 -1.66
N LEU A 98 -26.93 5.49 -0.43
CA LEU A 98 -26.84 4.42 0.56
C LEU A 98 -27.54 3.13 0.10
N ASN A 99 -28.56 3.24 -0.75
CA ASN A 99 -29.32 2.10 -1.23
C ASN A 99 -28.62 1.39 -2.39
N GLY A 100 -28.66 0.06 -2.33
CA GLY A 100 -28.05 -0.83 -3.30
C GLY A 100 -26.53 -0.77 -3.29
N ARG A 101 -25.92 -1.22 -4.39
CA ARG A 101 -24.46 -1.18 -4.56
C ARG A 101 -24.05 0.10 -5.26
N ASN A 102 -22.90 0.62 -4.84
CA ASN A 102 -22.23 1.79 -5.41
C ASN A 102 -20.72 1.60 -5.31
N ILE A 103 -19.99 2.34 -6.14
CA ILE A 103 -18.53 2.41 -6.07
C ILE A 103 -18.17 3.46 -5.01
N THR A 104 -17.19 3.16 -4.16
CA THR A 104 -16.63 4.12 -3.20
C THR A 104 -15.31 4.68 -3.73
N ASN A 105 -14.98 5.91 -3.37
CA ASN A 105 -13.73 6.53 -3.78
C ASN A 105 -12.50 5.76 -3.27
N ILE A 106 -12.48 5.36 -1.99
CA ILE A 106 -11.41 4.54 -1.40
C ILE A 106 -11.26 3.17 -2.09
N GLY A 107 -12.38 2.56 -2.48
CA GLY A 107 -12.38 1.29 -3.20
C GLY A 107 -11.77 1.43 -4.59
N LEU A 108 -12.08 2.54 -5.28
CA LEU A 108 -11.55 2.82 -6.61
C LEU A 108 -10.07 3.24 -6.57
N PHE A 109 -9.65 4.06 -5.60
CA PHE A 109 -8.24 4.39 -5.36
C PHE A 109 -7.39 3.14 -5.12
N ARG A 110 -7.88 2.19 -4.31
CA ARG A 110 -7.18 0.91 -4.10
C ARG A 110 -7.00 0.12 -5.39
N ARG A 111 -7.98 0.15 -6.30
CA ARG A 111 -7.90 -0.50 -7.61
C ARG A 111 -6.92 0.23 -8.53
N TYR A 112 -6.90 1.55 -8.50
CA TYR A 112 -5.92 2.36 -9.20
C TYR A 112 -4.49 2.08 -8.74
N ALA A 113 -4.24 2.10 -7.43
CA ALA A 113 -2.93 1.82 -6.87
C ALA A 113 -2.44 0.42 -7.25
N LEU A 114 -3.32 -0.58 -7.24
CA LEU A 114 -3.00 -1.93 -7.69
C LEU A 114 -2.64 -1.98 -9.18
N ALA A 115 -3.42 -1.29 -10.04
CA ALA A 115 -3.14 -1.21 -11.47
C ALA A 115 -1.80 -0.49 -11.76
N TYR A 116 -1.52 0.58 -11.01
CA TYR A 116 -0.25 1.31 -11.08
C TYR A 116 0.94 0.38 -10.77
N LEU A 117 0.90 -0.35 -9.64
CA LEU A 117 1.96 -1.27 -9.25
C LEU A 117 2.14 -2.43 -10.24
N ASN A 118 1.05 -2.98 -10.78
CA ASN A 118 1.13 -4.02 -11.82
C ASN A 118 1.83 -3.52 -13.09
N SER A 119 1.67 -2.24 -13.44
CA SER A 119 2.35 -1.62 -14.58
C SER A 119 3.78 -1.12 -14.28
N HIS A 120 4.20 -1.12 -13.01
CA HIS A 120 5.47 -0.51 -12.61
C HIS A 120 6.66 -1.42 -12.98
N PRO A 121 7.65 -0.96 -13.78
CA PRO A 121 8.72 -1.82 -14.30
C PRO A 121 9.57 -2.44 -13.18
N GLU A 122 9.84 -1.69 -12.12
CA GLU A 122 10.74 -2.10 -11.03
C GLU A 122 10.04 -2.85 -9.89
N VAL A 123 8.75 -3.14 -10.03
CA VAL A 123 8.03 -4.04 -9.12
C VAL A 123 8.09 -5.46 -9.69
N ASN A 124 8.48 -6.41 -8.83
CA ASN A 124 8.49 -7.84 -9.13
C ASN A 124 7.06 -8.37 -9.03
N LYS A 125 6.48 -8.77 -10.17
CA LYS A 125 5.11 -9.30 -10.27
C LYS A 125 5.01 -10.82 -10.07
N ASP A 126 6.14 -11.54 -10.02
CA ASP A 126 6.16 -12.98 -9.75
C ASP A 126 5.98 -13.27 -8.24
N LEU A 127 6.23 -12.26 -7.41
CA LEU A 127 5.97 -12.28 -5.98
C LEU A 127 4.63 -11.64 -5.63
N THR A 128 4.21 -11.78 -4.38
CA THR A 128 2.92 -11.24 -3.92
C THR A 128 2.86 -9.73 -4.12
N LEU A 129 1.85 -9.29 -4.88
CA LEU A 129 1.53 -7.89 -5.13
C LEU A 129 0.07 -7.65 -4.72
N MET A 130 -0.13 -6.77 -3.75
CA MET A 130 -1.44 -6.48 -3.17
C MET A 130 -1.53 -5.05 -2.67
N VAL A 131 -2.71 -4.45 -2.86
CA VAL A 131 -3.12 -3.22 -2.18
C VAL A 131 -4.36 -3.54 -1.35
N ARG A 132 -4.28 -3.39 -0.02
CA ARG A 132 -5.36 -3.77 0.88
C ARG A 132 -5.69 -2.68 1.90
N GLN A 133 -6.95 -2.66 2.31
CA GLN A 133 -7.41 -1.84 3.42
C GLN A 133 -7.21 -2.61 4.73
N LEU A 134 -6.61 -1.96 5.72
CA LEU A 134 -6.51 -2.49 7.09
C LEU A 134 -7.65 -1.93 7.96
N ALA A 135 -7.75 -2.44 9.19
CA ALA A 135 -8.70 -1.93 10.17
C ALA A 135 -8.51 -0.41 10.39
N PRO A 136 -9.60 0.38 10.45
CA PRO A 136 -9.52 1.79 10.80
C PRO A 136 -8.83 2.00 12.16
N THR A 137 -8.04 3.07 12.27
CA THR A 137 -7.39 3.50 13.51
C THR A 137 -7.81 4.92 13.86
N ALA A 138 -7.33 5.44 14.99
CA ALA A 138 -7.50 6.84 15.37
C ALA A 138 -6.87 7.82 14.35
N GLN A 139 -5.92 7.33 13.54
CA GLN A 139 -5.19 8.07 12.51
C GLN A 139 -5.75 7.80 11.10
N GLY A 140 -7.00 7.33 10.98
CA GLY A 140 -7.65 7.07 9.71
C GLY A 140 -7.61 5.61 9.27
N VAL A 141 -7.88 5.37 7.99
CA VAL A 141 -7.93 4.04 7.39
C VAL A 141 -6.63 3.76 6.64
N PRO A 142 -5.83 2.77 7.06
CA PRO A 142 -4.61 2.43 6.34
C PRO A 142 -4.90 1.67 5.05
N ILE A 143 -4.36 2.17 3.93
CA ILE A 143 -4.24 1.45 2.67
C ILE A 143 -2.80 0.93 2.57
N GLU A 144 -2.60 -0.36 2.85
CA GLU A 144 -1.30 -1.01 2.82
C GLU A 144 -0.92 -1.39 1.39
N ILE A 145 0.26 -0.92 0.97
CA ILE A 145 0.97 -1.36 -0.23
C ILE A 145 1.88 -2.51 0.16
N TYR A 146 1.59 -3.69 -0.37
CA TYR A 146 2.38 -4.90 -0.20
C TYR A 146 2.91 -5.34 -1.57
N ALA A 147 4.20 -5.13 -1.81
CA ALA A 147 4.84 -5.46 -3.07
C ALA A 147 6.31 -5.86 -2.84
N PHE A 148 6.99 -6.26 -3.91
CA PHE A 148 8.43 -6.51 -3.88
C PHE A 148 9.11 -5.68 -4.96
N ALA A 149 10.15 -4.93 -4.60
CA ALA A 149 11.05 -4.31 -5.56
C ALA A 149 11.92 -5.38 -6.20
N SER A 150 12.13 -5.28 -7.52
CA SER A 150 13.00 -6.20 -8.26
C SER A 150 14.46 -6.03 -7.89
N ASP A 151 14.89 -4.79 -7.59
CA ASP A 151 16.24 -4.50 -7.11
C ASP A 151 16.31 -4.54 -5.56
N LYS A 152 17.38 -5.16 -5.06
CA LYS A 152 17.67 -5.35 -3.65
C LYS A 152 18.72 -4.35 -3.13
N LYS A 153 19.48 -3.73 -4.04
CA LYS A 153 20.46 -2.69 -3.68
C LYS A 153 19.75 -1.60 -2.90
N TRP A 154 20.32 -1.24 -1.76
CA TRP A 154 19.65 -0.38 -0.79
C TRP A 154 19.21 0.95 -1.40
N GLU A 155 20.11 1.62 -2.11
CA GLU A 155 19.86 2.91 -2.75
C GLU A 155 18.70 2.83 -3.75
N ASN A 156 18.75 1.85 -4.65
CA ASN A 156 17.69 1.65 -5.65
C ASN A 156 16.36 1.26 -5.01
N TYR A 157 16.37 0.40 -3.99
CA TYR A 157 15.17 0.03 -3.25
C TYR A 157 14.48 1.23 -2.60
N GLU A 158 15.25 2.13 -1.97
CA GLU A 158 14.69 3.35 -1.37
C GLU A 158 14.14 4.29 -2.44
N GLN A 159 14.81 4.41 -3.59
CA GLN A 159 14.31 5.21 -4.72
C GLN A 159 12.99 4.68 -5.27
N ILE A 160 12.93 3.39 -5.63
CA ILE A 160 11.71 2.71 -6.13
C ILE A 160 10.55 2.92 -5.14
N MET A 161 10.82 2.74 -3.85
CA MET A 161 9.79 2.91 -2.83
C MET A 161 9.34 4.37 -2.72
N SER A 162 10.25 5.34 -2.82
CA SER A 162 9.91 6.76 -2.75
C SER A 162 9.06 7.18 -3.95
N ASP A 163 9.48 6.83 -5.17
CA ASP A 163 8.77 7.14 -6.42
C ASP A 163 7.35 6.55 -6.45
N ILE A 164 7.19 5.31 -5.94
CA ILE A 164 5.87 4.69 -5.80
C ILE A 164 4.98 5.52 -4.86
N PHE A 165 5.49 5.92 -3.70
CA PHE A 165 4.69 6.63 -2.71
C PHE A 165 4.41 8.08 -3.10
N ASP A 166 5.36 8.77 -3.72
CA ASP A 166 5.18 10.14 -4.23
C ASP A 166 4.02 10.18 -5.24
N HIS A 167 4.01 9.25 -6.20
CA HIS A 167 2.93 9.13 -7.17
C HIS A 167 1.58 8.80 -6.50
N LEU A 168 1.55 7.84 -5.58
CA LEU A 168 0.32 7.44 -4.92
C LEU A 168 -0.25 8.55 -4.02
N LEU A 169 0.60 9.25 -3.27
CA LEU A 169 0.21 10.38 -2.44
C LEU A 169 -0.32 11.54 -3.29
N ALA A 170 0.35 11.89 -4.39
CA ALA A 170 -0.14 12.91 -5.32
C ALA A 170 -1.50 12.53 -5.94
N SER A 171 -1.69 11.24 -6.24
CA SER A 171 -2.92 10.76 -6.88
C SER A 171 -4.15 10.75 -5.99
N ILE A 172 -4.01 10.82 -4.66
CA ILE A 172 -5.12 10.73 -3.70
C ILE A 172 -6.19 11.80 -3.92
N SER A 173 -5.75 13.03 -4.19
CA SER A 173 -6.64 14.18 -4.39
C SER A 173 -7.60 14.00 -5.57
N TYR A 174 -7.18 13.28 -6.63
CA TYR A 174 -8.02 13.00 -7.80
C TYR A 174 -9.27 12.18 -7.44
N PHE A 175 -9.18 11.34 -6.40
CA PHE A 175 -10.29 10.51 -5.91
C PHE A 175 -11.15 11.21 -4.85
N ASP A 176 -10.97 12.52 -4.64
CA ASP A 176 -11.56 13.27 -3.53
C ASP A 176 -11.28 12.63 -2.16
N LEU A 177 -10.10 12.03 -2.01
CA LEU A 177 -9.62 11.47 -0.76
C LEU A 177 -8.63 12.45 -0.11
N GLU A 178 -8.53 12.38 1.21
CA GLU A 178 -7.55 13.15 1.98
C GLU A 178 -6.64 12.20 2.75
N CYS A 179 -5.34 12.52 2.80
CA CYS A 179 -4.44 11.90 3.76
C CYS A 179 -4.80 12.35 5.17
N PHE A 180 -4.69 11.43 6.13
CA PHE A 180 -4.73 11.83 7.53
C PHE A 180 -3.44 12.56 7.90
N GLU A 181 -3.59 13.75 8.46
CA GLU A 181 -2.51 14.54 9.03
C GLU A 181 -2.89 14.91 10.46
N TYR A 182 -1.91 14.86 11.37
CA TYR A 182 -2.12 15.31 12.74
C TYR A 182 -2.12 16.84 12.77
N SER A 183 -3.30 17.46 12.79
CA SER A 183 -3.42 18.90 12.98
C SER A 183 -3.38 19.24 14.47
N TYR A 184 -2.35 19.97 14.91
CA TYR A 184 -2.40 20.65 16.21
C TYR A 184 -3.43 21.78 16.12
N PRO A 185 -4.35 21.93 17.08
CA PRO A 185 -5.21 23.12 17.12
C PRO A 185 -4.30 24.34 17.22
N ARG A 186 -4.40 25.25 16.24
CA ARG A 186 -3.82 26.60 16.39
C ARG A 186 -4.62 27.28 17.50
N SER A 187 -3.93 27.58 18.61
CA SER A 187 -4.44 28.35 19.75
C SER A 187 -4.94 29.72 19.33
#